data_AF-A0A8B8QJJ9-F1
#
_entry.id   AF-A0A8B8QJJ9-F1
#
_cell.length_a   1.000
_cell.length_b   1.000
_cell.length_c   1.000
_cell.angle_alpha   90.00
_cell.angle_beta   90.00
_cell.angle_gamma   90.00
#
_symmetry.space_group_name_H-M   'P 1'
#
loop_
_entity.id
_entity.type
_entity.pdbx_description
1 polymer ?
#
loop_
_entity_poly.entity_id
_entity_poly.type
_entity_poly.pdbx_seq_one_letter_code
_entity_poly.pdbx_strand_id
1 'polypeptide(L)'
;MILVDGVPILAESDSSSPSQVVEILAALMDHPSLLSASHLFKSTPERGFSISEESGLGSSTQPKCVYVFQSEYATVDPAFVDVAGTDEATTCVGLVIRNRSNGKISIAHLDSPAVVEMGLAQMLSQTSDPNLQDEMDVHLIGGFEDASLKRTNRSDAEIHGKMDGYSLPLCIKLIETLWRRREKFHIQTFFVLGHNTRRDADGHAYPIITGFLVETSNGSVLPACFDRTSRCPDEVVRRIRITAHSDDPTWTGGLLETYHTQDDKFIIAPCYWSRRQLHIASTLQHLSDSQLLLNCSTSPHAEGPDFVDNLRRLERDFPEEATARIREEWSRRLEKMP
;
A
#
# COMPACT_ATOMS: atom_id res chain seq x y z
N MET A 1 19.00 -9.41 -2.64
CA MET A 1 19.74 -8.68 -3.70
C MET A 1 18.76 -7.90 -4.57
N ILE A 2 19.04 -6.63 -4.87
CA ILE A 2 18.20 -5.78 -5.74
C ILE A 2 18.83 -5.70 -7.14
N LEU A 3 18.01 -5.98 -8.15
CA LEU A 3 18.40 -6.13 -9.55
C LEU A 3 17.55 -5.17 -10.42
N VAL A 4 18.17 -4.61 -11.45
CA VAL A 4 17.48 -3.91 -12.55
C VAL A 4 18.04 -4.46 -13.85
N ASP A 5 17.17 -4.81 -14.81
CA ASP A 5 17.55 -5.49 -16.06
C ASP A 5 18.39 -6.77 -15.84
N GLY A 6 18.18 -7.44 -14.70
CA GLY A 6 18.92 -8.65 -14.32
C GLY A 6 20.32 -8.41 -13.76
N VAL A 7 20.73 -7.15 -13.57
CA VAL A 7 22.04 -6.76 -13.05
C VAL A 7 21.90 -6.15 -11.65
N PRO A 8 22.80 -6.45 -10.69
CA PRO A 8 22.78 -5.82 -9.37
C PRO A 8 22.92 -4.30 -9.49
N ILE A 9 22.05 -3.56 -8.78
CA ILE A 9 22.05 -2.08 -8.84
C ILE A 9 23.34 -1.47 -8.28
N LEU A 10 23.96 -2.14 -7.31
CA LEU A 10 25.30 -1.86 -6.79
C LEU A 10 26.06 -3.18 -6.61
N ALA A 11 27.38 -3.12 -6.67
CA ALA A 11 28.24 -4.26 -6.37
C ALA A 11 28.09 -4.70 -4.91
N GLU A 12 28.20 -6.00 -4.64
CA GLU A 12 28.16 -6.54 -3.29
C GLU A 12 29.25 -5.90 -2.43
N SER A 13 28.85 -5.22 -1.35
CA SER A 13 29.72 -4.78 -0.28
C SER A 13 29.31 -5.49 1.01
N ASP A 14 30.30 -5.81 1.84
CA ASP A 14 30.10 -6.58 3.08
C ASP A 14 29.47 -5.76 4.23
N SER A 15 29.15 -4.47 4.03
CA SER A 15 28.65 -3.59 5.08
C SER A 15 27.34 -2.90 4.71
N SER A 16 26.25 -3.22 5.42
CA SER A 16 24.98 -2.51 5.31
C SER A 16 25.03 -1.17 6.06
N SER A 17 25.67 -0.15 5.49
CA SER A 17 25.63 1.20 6.06
C SER A 17 24.34 1.93 5.65
N PRO A 18 23.81 2.84 6.49
CA PRO A 18 22.71 3.72 6.10
C PRO A 18 23.01 4.57 4.85
N SER A 19 24.28 4.95 4.64
CA SER A 19 24.70 5.69 3.44
C SER A 19 24.47 4.88 2.17
N GLN A 20 24.70 3.56 2.22
CA GLN A 20 24.53 2.71 1.05
C GLN A 20 23.07 2.51 0.67
N VAL A 21 22.14 2.47 1.64
CA VAL A 21 20.69 2.42 1.33
C VAL A 21 20.27 3.65 0.52
N VAL A 22 20.76 4.83 0.90
CA VAL A 22 20.47 6.09 0.22
C VAL A 22 21.09 6.09 -1.19
N GLU A 23 22.30 5.56 -1.35
CA GLU A 23 22.93 5.37 -2.66
C GLU A 23 22.13 4.42 -3.56
N ILE A 24 21.62 3.30 -3.03
CA ILE A 24 20.74 2.38 -3.77
C ILE A 24 19.47 3.09 -4.20
N LEU A 25 18.82 3.82 -3.27
CA LEU A 25 17.61 4.59 -3.58
C LEU A 25 17.86 5.60 -4.70
N ALA A 26 18.96 6.36 -4.62
CA ALA A 26 19.35 7.31 -5.66
C ALA A 26 19.62 6.62 -7.00
N ALA A 27 20.35 5.50 -6.99
CA ALA A 27 20.64 4.72 -8.19
C ALA A 27 19.36 4.17 -8.85
N LEU A 28 18.36 3.73 -8.06
CA LEU A 28 17.06 3.30 -8.57
C LEU A 28 16.27 4.47 -9.18
N MET A 29 16.29 5.64 -8.53
CA MET A 29 15.62 6.84 -9.04
C MET A 29 16.19 7.29 -10.39
N ASP A 30 17.50 7.14 -10.60
CA ASP A 30 18.19 7.62 -11.80
C ASP A 30 18.41 6.53 -12.88
N HIS A 31 18.01 5.27 -12.62
CA HIS A 31 18.27 4.18 -13.54
C HIS A 31 17.49 4.34 -14.87
N PRO A 32 18.14 4.30 -16.05
CA PRO A 32 17.48 4.60 -17.34
C PRO A 32 16.22 3.76 -17.66
N SER A 33 16.25 2.46 -17.37
CA SER A 33 15.11 1.57 -17.62
C SER A 33 13.94 1.86 -16.67
N LEU A 34 14.22 2.23 -15.42
CA LEU A 34 13.20 2.59 -14.44
C LEU A 34 12.62 3.97 -14.74
N LEU A 35 13.45 4.92 -15.20
CA LEU A 35 12.97 6.20 -15.72
C LEU A 35 12.02 6.01 -16.90
N SER A 36 12.38 5.12 -17.83
CA SER A 36 11.54 4.79 -18.99
C SER A 36 10.20 4.16 -18.57
N ALA A 37 10.23 3.21 -17.63
CA ALA A 37 9.04 2.60 -17.05
C ALA A 37 8.16 3.63 -16.32
N SER A 38 8.77 4.54 -15.55
CA SER A 38 8.09 5.62 -14.83
C SER A 38 7.42 6.62 -15.78
N HIS A 39 8.08 6.98 -16.89
CA HIS A 39 7.48 7.83 -17.92
C HIS A 39 6.29 7.14 -18.61
N LEU A 40 6.43 5.85 -18.94
CA LEU A 40 5.34 5.06 -19.52
C LEU A 40 4.15 4.97 -18.56
N PHE A 41 4.41 4.64 -17.30
CA PHE A 41 3.38 4.57 -16.25
C PHE A 41 2.65 5.91 -16.09
N LYS A 42 3.38 7.02 -15.98
CA LYS A 42 2.83 8.38 -15.87
C LYS A 42 1.98 8.81 -17.07
N SER A 43 2.33 8.35 -18.28
CA SER A 43 1.62 8.70 -19.53
C SER A 43 0.46 7.75 -19.83
N THR A 44 0.35 6.65 -19.11
CA THR A 44 -0.76 5.71 -19.24
C THR A 44 -2.01 6.33 -18.59
N PRO A 45 -3.17 6.34 -19.28
CA PRO A 45 -4.41 6.83 -18.69
C PRO A 45 -4.79 6.01 -17.45
N GLU A 46 -5.24 6.70 -16.41
CA GLU A 46 -5.78 6.06 -15.21
C GLU A 46 -7.06 5.28 -15.53
N ARG A 47 -7.11 4.02 -15.12
CA ARG A 47 -8.28 3.15 -15.29
C ARG A 47 -9.20 3.28 -14.07
N GLY A 48 -10.41 3.79 -14.28
CA GLY A 48 -11.47 3.70 -13.28
C GLY A 48 -12.03 2.29 -13.19
N PHE A 49 -12.04 1.71 -12.00
CA PHE A 49 -12.57 0.38 -11.72
C PHE A 49 -13.87 0.48 -10.91
N SER A 50 -14.91 -0.21 -11.39
CA SER A 50 -16.22 -0.28 -10.76
C SER A 50 -16.79 -1.69 -10.91
N ILE A 51 -17.50 -2.17 -9.88
CA ILE A 51 -18.20 -3.46 -9.89
C ILE A 51 -19.68 -3.16 -10.13
N SER A 52 -20.28 -3.85 -11.10
CA SER A 52 -21.68 -3.62 -11.50
C SER A 52 -22.57 -4.61 -10.77
N GLU A 53 -23.45 -4.09 -9.91
CA GLU A 53 -24.40 -4.90 -9.12
C GLU A 53 -25.45 -5.64 -9.98
N GLU A 54 -25.59 -5.31 -11.28
CA GLU A 54 -26.64 -5.84 -12.16
C GLU A 54 -26.29 -7.15 -12.89
N SER A 55 -25.12 -7.74 -12.64
CA SER A 55 -24.66 -8.98 -13.30
C SER A 55 -25.32 -10.25 -12.74
N GLY A 56 -26.62 -10.20 -12.46
CA GLY A 56 -27.42 -11.35 -12.04
C GLY A 56 -27.87 -12.26 -13.20
N LEU A 57 -27.65 -11.87 -14.46
CA LEU A 57 -28.04 -12.70 -15.61
C LEU A 57 -27.27 -12.34 -16.89
N GLY A 58 -26.13 -13.00 -17.10
CA GLY A 58 -25.56 -13.29 -18.42
C GLY A 58 -25.13 -12.11 -19.31
N SER A 59 -23.96 -11.49 -19.04
CA SER A 59 -23.07 -10.94 -20.08
C SER A 59 -21.72 -10.52 -19.48
N SER A 60 -20.62 -11.02 -20.06
CA SER A 60 -19.19 -10.78 -19.76
C SER A 60 -18.79 -10.73 -18.28
N THR A 61 -18.14 -11.80 -17.81
CA THR A 61 -17.50 -11.93 -16.48
C THR A 61 -16.75 -10.66 -16.10
N GLN A 62 -17.27 -9.90 -15.13
CA GLN A 62 -16.49 -8.82 -14.54
C GLN A 62 -15.19 -9.40 -13.96
N PRO A 63 -14.04 -8.73 -14.16
CA PRO A 63 -12.79 -9.23 -13.64
C PRO A 63 -12.87 -9.32 -12.12
N LYS A 64 -12.52 -10.49 -11.58
CA LYS A 64 -12.45 -10.70 -10.14
C LYS A 64 -11.33 -9.84 -9.58
N CYS A 65 -11.70 -8.92 -8.68
CA CYS A 65 -10.80 -7.93 -8.11
C CYS A 65 -10.54 -8.18 -6.62
N VAL A 66 -9.27 -8.12 -6.21
CA VAL A 66 -8.88 -8.01 -4.81
C VAL A 66 -8.35 -6.61 -4.53
N TYR A 67 -9.17 -5.80 -3.86
CA TYR A 67 -8.77 -4.47 -3.41
C TYR A 67 -8.14 -4.54 -2.01
N VAL A 68 -7.02 -3.87 -1.78
CA VAL A 68 -6.37 -3.74 -0.46
C VAL A 68 -6.39 -2.28 0.00
N PHE A 69 -6.78 -2.05 1.25
CA PHE A 69 -6.70 -0.72 1.88
C PHE A 69 -5.31 -0.47 2.47
N GLN A 70 -5.10 0.76 2.92
CA GLN A 70 -3.96 1.16 3.74
C GLN A 70 -3.71 0.15 4.89
N SER A 71 -2.44 -0.20 5.11
CA SER A 71 -1.98 -1.16 6.13
C SER A 71 -2.46 -2.61 5.91
N GLU A 72 -3.05 -2.92 4.76
CA GLU A 72 -3.42 -4.28 4.38
C GLU A 72 -2.46 -4.87 3.34
N TYR A 73 -2.46 -6.21 3.25
CA TYR A 73 -1.88 -6.95 2.13
C TYR A 73 -2.78 -8.11 1.72
N ALA A 74 -2.54 -8.60 0.50
CA ALA A 74 -3.15 -9.80 -0.04
C ALA A 74 -2.16 -10.53 -0.95
N THR A 75 -2.22 -11.86 -0.94
CA THR A 75 -1.55 -12.68 -1.96
C THR A 75 -2.60 -13.33 -2.84
N VAL A 76 -2.48 -13.16 -4.15
CA VAL A 76 -3.43 -13.65 -5.14
C VAL A 76 -2.76 -14.64 -6.09
N ASP A 77 -3.53 -15.62 -6.51
CA ASP A 77 -3.14 -16.59 -7.53
C ASP A 77 -3.84 -16.20 -8.85
N PRO A 78 -3.09 -16.08 -9.97
CA PRO A 78 -3.67 -15.80 -11.28
C PRO A 78 -4.74 -16.82 -11.72
N ALA A 79 -4.79 -18.00 -11.11
CA ALA A 79 -5.84 -18.98 -11.35
C ALA A 79 -7.23 -18.56 -10.83
N PHE A 80 -7.29 -17.62 -9.89
CA PHE A 80 -8.53 -17.24 -9.22
C PHE A 80 -8.89 -15.76 -9.37
N VAL A 81 -7.89 -14.88 -9.35
CA VAL A 81 -8.10 -13.42 -9.32
C VAL A 81 -7.58 -12.82 -10.62
N ASP A 82 -8.34 -11.95 -11.27
CA ASP A 82 -7.93 -11.29 -12.52
C ASP A 82 -7.07 -10.05 -12.26
N VAL A 83 -7.45 -9.28 -11.23
CA VAL A 83 -6.76 -8.04 -10.85
C VAL A 83 -6.68 -7.88 -9.34
N ALA A 84 -5.61 -7.24 -8.88
CA ALA A 84 -5.53 -6.75 -7.51
C ALA A 84 -5.09 -5.28 -7.52
N GLY A 85 -5.49 -4.49 -6.53
CA GLY A 85 -5.15 -3.07 -6.55
C GLY A 85 -5.39 -2.33 -5.25
N THR A 86 -4.97 -1.08 -5.26
CA THR A 86 -5.11 -0.14 -4.15
C THR A 86 -5.18 1.28 -4.71
N ASP A 87 -5.87 2.18 -4.02
CA ASP A 87 -5.76 3.63 -4.23
C ASP A 87 -5.64 4.39 -2.91
N GLU A 88 -5.85 5.71 -2.95
CA GLU A 88 -5.74 6.63 -1.80
C GLU A 88 -4.31 6.73 -1.21
N ALA A 89 -3.28 6.31 -1.95
CA ALA A 89 -1.88 6.40 -1.53
C ALA A 89 -1.31 7.81 -1.77
N THR A 90 -1.48 8.70 -0.79
CA THR A 90 -0.83 10.02 -0.79
C THR A 90 0.64 9.89 -0.39
N THR A 91 0.95 9.87 0.90
CA THR A 91 2.31 9.64 1.41
C THR A 91 2.69 8.15 1.48
N CYS A 92 1.69 7.28 1.42
CA CYS A 92 1.86 5.83 1.45
C CYS A 92 2.48 5.30 0.16
N VAL A 93 3.03 4.09 0.20
CA VAL A 93 3.62 3.41 -0.96
C VAL A 93 2.99 2.04 -1.11
N GLY A 94 2.46 1.76 -2.30
CA GLY A 94 2.07 0.40 -2.66
C GLY A 94 3.28 -0.41 -3.13
N LEU A 95 3.33 -1.67 -2.69
CA LEU A 95 4.36 -2.65 -3.02
C LEU A 95 3.69 -3.86 -3.67
N VAL A 96 4.20 -4.26 -4.84
CA VAL A 96 3.83 -5.50 -5.52
C VAL A 96 5.04 -6.41 -5.61
N ILE A 97 4.87 -7.69 -5.24
CA ILE A 97 5.86 -8.75 -5.37
C ILE A 97 5.24 -9.88 -6.17
N ARG A 98 5.73 -10.12 -7.38
CA ARG A 98 5.30 -11.24 -8.22
C ARG A 98 6.40 -12.28 -8.30
N ASN A 99 6.09 -13.50 -7.90
CA ASN A 99 7.02 -14.61 -8.09
C ASN A 99 7.02 -15.04 -9.57
N ARG A 100 8.21 -15.01 -10.18
CA ARG A 100 8.39 -15.34 -11.60
C ARG A 100 8.13 -16.81 -11.92
N SER A 101 8.33 -17.72 -10.97
CA SER A 101 8.24 -19.17 -11.19
C SER A 101 6.79 -19.66 -11.17
N ASN A 102 5.95 -19.11 -10.29
CA ASN A 102 4.57 -19.56 -10.10
C ASN A 102 3.51 -18.49 -10.44
N GLY A 103 3.91 -17.26 -10.72
CA GLY A 103 3.01 -16.17 -11.10
C GLY A 103 2.20 -15.57 -9.94
N LYS A 104 2.28 -16.08 -8.72
CA LYS A 104 1.59 -15.52 -7.55
C LYS A 104 2.04 -14.08 -7.30
N ILE A 105 1.09 -13.24 -6.93
CA ILE A 105 1.32 -11.82 -6.70
C ILE A 105 0.90 -11.47 -5.28
N SER A 106 1.78 -10.85 -4.52
CA SER A 106 1.41 -10.19 -3.27
C SER A 106 1.42 -8.69 -3.46
N ILE A 107 0.35 -8.03 -3.03
CA ILE A 107 0.18 -6.58 -3.05
C ILE A 107 -0.03 -6.08 -1.63
N ALA A 108 0.60 -4.96 -1.29
CA ALA A 108 0.48 -4.30 0.00
C ALA A 108 0.38 -2.78 -0.17
N HIS A 109 -0.36 -2.12 0.72
CA HIS A 109 -0.39 -0.66 0.84
C HIS A 109 0.28 -0.26 2.16
N LEU A 110 1.54 0.19 2.09
CA LEU A 110 2.32 0.52 3.27
C LEU A 110 2.22 2.00 3.62
N ASP A 111 1.95 2.30 4.87
CA ASP A 111 1.73 3.66 5.39
C ASP A 111 2.80 4.12 6.39
N SER A 112 3.64 3.20 6.85
CA SER A 112 4.63 3.47 7.89
C SER A 112 5.87 2.60 7.74
N PRO A 113 7.09 3.14 7.97
CA PRO A 113 8.30 2.34 8.09
C PRO A 113 8.20 1.20 9.12
N ALA A 114 7.35 1.35 10.13
CA ALA A 114 7.20 0.37 11.21
C ALA A 114 6.60 -0.97 10.76
N VAL A 115 5.83 -0.98 9.66
CA VAL A 115 5.17 -2.21 9.16
C VAL A 115 5.95 -2.91 8.05
N VAL A 116 6.97 -2.27 7.48
CA VAL A 116 7.66 -2.73 6.27
C VAL A 116 8.34 -4.09 6.46
N GLU A 117 9.02 -4.29 7.59
CA GLU A 117 9.86 -5.47 7.78
C GLU A 117 9.05 -6.76 7.93
N MET A 118 8.03 -6.74 8.81
CA MET A 118 7.13 -7.87 8.96
C MET A 118 6.18 -7.98 7.77
N GLY A 119 5.70 -6.87 7.21
CA GLY A 119 4.88 -6.84 6.01
C GLY A 119 5.55 -7.55 4.83
N LEU A 120 6.81 -7.22 4.54
CA LEU A 120 7.57 -7.90 3.49
C LEU A 120 7.74 -9.40 3.80
N ALA A 121 8.02 -9.76 5.05
CA ALA A 121 8.11 -11.17 5.45
C ALA A 121 6.79 -11.93 5.26
N GLN A 122 5.65 -11.31 5.58
CA GLN A 122 4.32 -11.86 5.36
C GLN A 122 4.06 -12.08 3.86
N MET A 123 4.30 -11.07 3.02
CA MET A 123 4.14 -11.17 1.57
C MET A 123 5.00 -12.31 0.98
N LEU A 124 6.27 -12.39 1.36
CA LEU A 124 7.20 -13.41 0.86
C LEU A 124 6.85 -14.83 1.32
N SER A 125 6.32 -14.98 2.54
CA SER A 125 5.93 -16.30 3.07
C SER A 125 4.83 -16.98 2.26
N GLN A 126 4.03 -16.21 1.51
CA GLN A 126 2.91 -16.71 0.71
C GLN A 126 3.21 -16.78 -0.79
N THR A 127 4.20 -16.01 -1.26
CA THR A 127 4.61 -15.98 -2.68
C THR A 127 5.79 -16.88 -2.99
N SER A 128 6.68 -17.15 -2.02
CA SER A 128 7.96 -17.83 -2.23
C SER A 128 7.93 -19.26 -1.69
N ASP A 129 8.51 -20.22 -2.41
CA ASP A 129 8.83 -21.52 -1.83
C ASP A 129 10.20 -21.43 -1.12
N PRO A 130 10.30 -21.71 0.19
CA PRO A 130 11.57 -21.66 0.92
C PRO A 130 12.70 -22.52 0.34
N ASN A 131 12.35 -23.56 -0.44
CA ASN A 131 13.27 -24.51 -1.06
C ASN A 131 13.69 -24.11 -2.49
N LEU A 132 13.03 -23.12 -3.08
CA LEU A 132 13.34 -22.64 -4.42
C LEU A 132 14.14 -21.33 -4.34
N GLN A 133 15.05 -21.13 -5.29
CA GLN A 133 15.72 -19.84 -5.49
C GLN A 133 14.83 -18.92 -6.33
N ASP A 134 13.61 -18.67 -5.84
CA ASP A 134 12.63 -17.87 -6.57
C ASP A 134 13.14 -16.42 -6.76
N GLU A 135 12.90 -15.90 -7.96
CA GLU A 135 13.17 -14.51 -8.33
C GLU A 135 11.85 -13.75 -8.40
N MET A 136 11.86 -12.52 -7.90
CA MET A 136 10.66 -11.71 -7.73
C MET A 136 10.70 -10.48 -8.62
N ASP A 137 9.63 -10.22 -9.36
CA ASP A 137 9.36 -8.90 -9.93
C ASP A 137 8.78 -7.99 -8.85
N VAL A 138 9.28 -6.75 -8.77
CA VAL A 138 8.88 -5.78 -7.75
C VAL A 138 8.46 -4.46 -8.39
N HIS A 139 7.33 -3.94 -7.93
CA HIS A 139 6.84 -2.62 -8.29
C HIS A 139 6.62 -1.79 -7.02
N LEU A 140 7.15 -0.57 -7.00
CA LEU A 140 6.95 0.41 -5.94
C LEU A 140 6.31 1.66 -6.54
N ILE A 141 5.11 2.02 -6.07
CA ILE A 141 4.30 3.11 -6.63
C ILE A 141 3.63 3.86 -5.48
N GLY A 142 3.65 5.19 -5.54
CA GLY A 142 3.05 6.04 -4.51
C GLY A 142 4.08 6.91 -3.79
N GLY A 143 3.66 7.61 -2.76
CA GLY A 143 4.48 8.61 -2.09
C GLY A 143 4.80 9.80 -3.02
N PHE A 144 5.19 10.91 -2.44
CA PHE A 144 5.65 12.09 -3.19
C PHE A 144 6.65 12.87 -2.34
N GLU A 145 7.19 13.97 -2.84
CA GLU A 145 8.06 14.85 -2.04
C GLU A 145 7.22 15.71 -1.07
N ASP A 146 6.68 15.06 -0.03
CA ASP A 146 5.72 15.62 0.93
C ASP A 146 6.35 16.54 1.99
N ALA A 147 7.69 16.59 2.03
CA ALA A 147 8.45 17.56 2.79
C ALA A 147 9.49 18.25 1.91
N SER A 148 9.79 19.50 2.25
CA SER A 148 10.86 20.23 1.57
C SER A 148 12.21 19.60 1.91
N LEU A 149 12.94 19.15 0.90
CA LEU A 149 14.38 18.88 0.99
C LEU A 149 15.15 20.21 1.14
N LYS A 150 14.86 21.00 2.19
CA LYS A 150 15.81 22.04 2.59
C LYS A 150 17.03 21.30 3.08
N ARG A 151 18.00 21.11 2.18
CA ARG A 151 19.40 20.83 2.52
C ARG A 151 19.87 21.97 3.42
N THR A 152 19.52 21.92 4.70
CA THR A 152 20.32 22.58 5.71
C THR A 152 21.72 22.00 5.51
N ASN A 153 22.73 22.85 5.33
CA ASN A 153 24.15 22.48 5.31
C ASN A 153 24.53 21.79 6.63
N ARG A 154 24.02 20.59 6.85
CA ARG A 154 24.33 19.75 8.00
C ARG A 154 25.17 18.60 7.44
N SER A 155 26.36 18.53 8.01
CA SER A 155 27.37 17.52 7.76
C SER A 155 26.79 16.11 7.83
N ASP A 156 27.47 15.17 7.19
CA ASP A 156 27.15 13.73 7.09
C ASP A 156 26.94 12.99 8.44
N ALA A 157 26.91 13.70 9.57
CA ALA A 157 26.74 13.16 10.92
C ALA A 157 25.28 13.17 11.43
N GLU A 158 24.31 13.74 10.71
CA GLU A 158 22.91 13.83 11.15
C GLU A 158 21.90 13.04 10.29
N ILE A 159 22.30 11.89 9.75
CA ILE A 159 21.34 10.90 9.18
C ILE A 159 20.38 10.35 10.27
N HIS A 160 20.63 10.69 11.55
CA HIS A 160 19.80 10.32 12.71
C HIS A 160 18.84 11.45 13.14
N GLY A 161 18.82 12.58 12.43
CA GLY A 161 17.79 13.60 12.61
C GLY A 161 16.44 13.09 12.08
N LYS A 162 15.33 13.55 12.69
CA LYS A 162 13.98 13.31 12.18
C LYS A 162 13.94 13.71 10.70
N MET A 163 13.92 12.73 9.79
CA MET A 163 13.63 13.00 8.39
C MET A 163 12.23 13.60 8.33
N ASP A 164 12.15 14.81 7.79
CA ASP A 164 10.86 15.47 7.59
C ASP A 164 10.08 14.73 6.49
N GLY A 165 8.76 14.69 6.65
CA GLY A 165 7.85 13.97 5.75
C GLY A 165 7.69 12.49 6.08
N TYR A 166 6.85 11.83 5.29
CA TYR A 166 6.40 10.46 5.47
C TYR A 166 6.87 9.55 4.33
N SER A 167 6.89 10.05 3.09
CA SER A 167 7.15 9.22 1.90
C SER A 167 8.62 8.78 1.80
N LEU A 168 9.57 9.70 2.04
CA LEU A 168 11.00 9.41 1.95
C LEU A 168 11.46 8.39 3.01
N PRO A 169 11.13 8.54 4.31
CA PRO A 169 11.42 7.51 5.31
C PRO A 169 10.87 6.13 4.95
N LEU A 170 9.65 6.08 4.41
CA LEU A 170 9.01 4.83 3.97
C LEU A 170 9.77 4.19 2.81
N CYS A 171 10.13 4.97 1.78
CA CYS A 171 10.93 4.48 0.65
C CYS A 171 12.30 3.95 1.10
N ILE A 172 12.99 4.66 2.00
CA ILE A 172 14.28 4.22 2.55
C ILE A 172 14.13 2.88 3.26
N LYS A 173 13.12 2.73 4.13
CA LYS A 173 12.91 1.48 4.86
C LYS A 173 12.53 0.32 3.92
N LEU A 174 11.76 0.58 2.87
CA LEU A 174 11.45 -0.41 1.83
C LEU A 174 12.73 -0.91 1.13
N ILE A 175 13.59 0.00 0.67
CA ILE A 175 14.86 -0.36 0.02
C ILE A 175 15.80 -1.07 0.98
N GLU A 176 15.96 -0.57 2.21
CA GLU A 176 16.76 -1.23 3.26
C GLU A 176 16.30 -2.68 3.46
N THR A 177 14.99 -2.88 3.58
CA THR A 177 14.42 -4.20 3.86
C THR A 177 14.60 -5.13 2.67
N LEU A 178 14.28 -4.71 1.44
CA LEU A 178 14.51 -5.50 0.21
C LEU A 178 15.99 -5.87 0.02
N TRP A 179 16.90 -4.96 0.36
CA TRP A 179 18.33 -5.20 0.18
C TRP A 179 18.87 -6.25 1.17
N ARG A 180 18.40 -6.24 2.43
CA ARG A 180 18.79 -7.21 3.46
C ARG A 180 18.24 -8.62 3.22
N ARG A 181 17.26 -8.77 2.34
CA ARG A 181 16.65 -10.05 2.00
C ARG A 181 17.55 -10.87 1.06
N ARG A 182 17.54 -12.19 1.27
CA ARG A 182 18.31 -13.16 0.47
C ARG A 182 17.74 -13.35 -0.93
N GLU A 183 16.43 -13.12 -1.09
CA GLU A 183 15.72 -13.23 -2.34
C GLU A 183 16.26 -12.22 -3.37
N LYS A 184 16.05 -12.53 -4.65
CA LYS A 184 16.42 -11.66 -5.76
C LYS A 184 15.20 -10.85 -6.20
N PHE A 185 15.31 -9.53 -6.11
CA PHE A 185 14.24 -8.60 -6.44
C PHE A 185 14.59 -7.82 -7.70
N HIS A 186 13.86 -8.08 -8.78
CA HIS A 186 13.96 -7.34 -10.02
C HIS A 186 12.98 -6.17 -9.98
N ILE A 187 13.49 -4.96 -9.80
CA ILE A 187 12.65 -3.76 -9.81
C ILE A 187 12.18 -3.51 -11.25
N GLN A 188 10.88 -3.59 -11.47
CA GLN A 188 10.23 -3.37 -12.78
C GLN A 188 9.63 -1.97 -12.88
N THR A 189 9.16 -1.42 -11.76
CA THR A 189 8.57 -0.08 -11.71
C THR A 189 8.98 0.60 -10.41
N PHE A 190 9.51 1.80 -10.52
CA PHE A 190 9.95 2.61 -9.38
C PHE A 190 9.38 4.02 -9.52
N PHE A 191 8.09 4.16 -9.24
CA PHE A 191 7.31 5.39 -9.43
C PHE A 191 6.95 6.01 -8.08
N VAL A 192 7.98 6.51 -7.39
CA VAL A 192 7.87 7.08 -6.05
C VAL A 192 8.53 8.47 -5.98
N LEU A 193 8.27 9.21 -4.90
CA LEU A 193 8.93 10.48 -4.59
C LEU A 193 8.89 11.46 -5.78
N GLY A 194 10.04 11.96 -6.24
CA GLY A 194 10.15 12.91 -7.35
C GLY A 194 9.46 12.45 -8.64
N HIS A 195 9.45 11.14 -8.93
CA HIS A 195 8.78 10.60 -10.12
C HIS A 195 7.26 10.71 -10.04
N ASN A 196 6.71 10.59 -8.82
CA ASN A 196 5.29 10.75 -8.54
C ASN A 196 4.93 12.16 -8.02
N THR A 197 5.83 13.14 -8.12
CA THR A 197 5.56 14.50 -7.61
C THR A 197 5.16 15.45 -8.74
N ARG A 198 4.06 16.16 -8.53
CA ARG A 198 3.74 17.41 -9.25
C ARG A 198 3.71 18.58 -8.26
N ARG A 199 3.97 19.78 -8.74
CA ARG A 199 3.91 21.01 -7.93
C ARG A 199 2.94 22.00 -8.55
N ASP A 200 2.16 22.68 -7.71
CA ASP A 200 1.31 23.79 -8.15
C ASP A 200 2.13 25.09 -8.32
N ALA A 201 1.46 26.18 -8.70
CA ALA A 201 2.09 27.48 -8.90
C ALA A 201 2.69 28.08 -7.61
N ASP A 202 2.17 27.68 -6.45
CA ASP A 202 2.63 28.11 -5.13
C ASP A 202 3.76 27.21 -4.59
N GLY A 203 4.09 26.14 -5.33
CA GLY A 203 5.16 25.19 -5.01
C GLY A 203 4.74 24.06 -4.08
N HIS A 204 3.45 23.94 -3.74
CA HIS A 204 2.95 22.79 -2.96
C HIS A 204 3.09 21.52 -3.80
N ALA A 205 3.58 20.46 -3.16
CA ALA A 205 3.75 19.17 -3.79
C ALA A 205 2.48 18.33 -3.64
N TYR A 206 2.18 17.54 -4.68
CA TYR A 206 1.07 16.59 -4.72
C TYR A 206 1.54 15.31 -5.42
N PRO A 207 0.96 14.15 -5.09
CA PRO A 207 1.13 12.96 -5.89
C PRO A 207 0.51 13.16 -7.28
N ILE A 208 1.09 12.53 -8.29
CA ILE A 208 0.54 12.46 -9.65
C ILE A 208 -0.46 11.31 -9.74
N ILE A 209 -0.09 10.15 -9.20
CA ILE A 209 -0.87 8.91 -9.17
C ILE A 209 -0.99 8.48 -7.71
N THR A 210 -2.22 8.19 -7.27
CA THR A 210 -2.53 7.74 -5.90
C THR A 210 -3.05 6.31 -5.86
N GLY A 211 -3.21 5.66 -7.01
CA GLY A 211 -3.67 4.28 -7.08
C GLY A 211 -3.20 3.54 -8.33
N PHE A 212 -3.19 2.21 -8.21
CA PHE A 212 -2.81 1.32 -9.30
C PHE A 212 -3.46 -0.05 -9.13
N LEU A 213 -3.49 -0.79 -10.22
CA LEU A 213 -3.83 -2.20 -10.23
C LEU A 213 -2.73 -3.02 -10.88
N VAL A 214 -2.68 -4.30 -10.54
CA VAL A 214 -1.87 -5.31 -11.19
C VAL A 214 -2.77 -6.34 -11.86
N GLU A 215 -2.52 -6.60 -13.15
CA GLU A 215 -3.13 -7.69 -13.89
C GLU A 215 -2.40 -9.00 -13.54
N THR A 216 -3.10 -9.96 -12.95
CA THR A 216 -2.46 -11.16 -12.38
C THR A 216 -1.89 -12.09 -13.45
N SER A 217 -2.52 -12.12 -14.62
CA SER A 217 -2.12 -13.00 -15.73
C SER A 217 -0.70 -12.73 -16.24
N ASN A 218 -0.24 -11.48 -16.16
CA ASN A 218 1.03 -11.03 -16.75
C ASN A 218 1.92 -10.23 -15.79
N GLY A 219 1.39 -9.76 -14.65
CA GLY A 219 2.09 -8.89 -13.70
C GLY A 219 2.18 -7.42 -14.13
N SER A 220 1.46 -7.01 -15.17
CA SER A 220 1.45 -5.62 -15.64
C SER A 220 0.78 -4.71 -14.62
N VAL A 221 1.39 -3.57 -14.34
CA VAL A 221 0.86 -2.58 -13.41
C VAL A 221 0.40 -1.33 -14.16
N LEU A 222 -0.81 -0.86 -13.84
CA LEU A 222 -1.47 0.25 -14.51
C LEU A 222 -1.99 1.27 -13.48
N PRO A 223 -1.93 2.58 -13.74
CA PRO A 223 -2.57 3.57 -12.88
C PRO A 223 -4.07 3.30 -12.82
N ALA A 224 -4.65 3.37 -11.62
CA ALA A 224 -6.06 3.05 -11.42
C ALA A 224 -6.67 3.81 -10.25
N CYS A 225 -7.98 4.04 -10.33
CA CYS A 225 -8.80 4.52 -9.23
C CYS A 225 -9.99 3.58 -9.02
N PHE A 226 -10.41 3.44 -7.77
CA PHE A 226 -11.43 2.48 -7.34
C PHE A 226 -12.61 3.23 -6.77
N ASP A 227 -13.81 3.00 -7.31
CA ASP A 227 -15.01 3.54 -6.69
C ASP A 227 -15.44 2.69 -5.48
N ARG A 228 -16.45 3.16 -4.75
CA ARG A 228 -16.98 2.47 -3.56
C ARG A 228 -17.44 1.05 -3.82
N THR A 229 -17.97 0.75 -5.02
CA THR A 229 -18.47 -0.58 -5.36
C THR A 229 -17.33 -1.60 -5.49
N SER A 230 -16.14 -1.11 -5.85
CA SER A 230 -14.95 -1.94 -6.05
C SER A 230 -14.06 -2.13 -4.81
N ARG A 231 -14.24 -1.31 -3.77
CA ARG A 231 -13.52 -1.39 -2.49
C ARG A 231 -14.14 -2.40 -1.51
N CYS A 232 -14.69 -3.48 -2.06
CA CYS A 232 -15.39 -4.52 -1.33
C CYS A 232 -14.46 -5.69 -0.94
N PRO A 233 -14.89 -6.59 -0.03
CA PRO A 233 -16.09 -6.52 0.82
C PRO A 233 -15.90 -5.58 2.01
N ASP A 234 -17.02 -5.25 2.67
CA ASP A 234 -17.07 -4.67 4.01
C ASP A 234 -16.13 -3.46 4.22
N GLU A 235 -16.14 -2.50 3.28
CA GLU A 235 -15.28 -1.29 3.29
C GLU A 235 -15.20 -0.66 4.69
N VAL A 236 -16.35 -0.40 5.32
CA VAL A 236 -16.42 0.29 6.61
C VAL A 236 -15.76 -0.53 7.71
N VAL A 237 -16.06 -1.83 7.81
CA VAL A 237 -15.48 -2.74 8.81
C VAL A 237 -13.96 -2.82 8.66
N ARG A 238 -13.46 -2.90 7.42
CA ARG A 238 -12.01 -2.93 7.14
C ARG A 238 -11.34 -1.61 7.49
N ARG A 239 -11.96 -0.47 7.21
CA ARG A 239 -11.45 0.85 7.64
C ARG A 239 -11.45 0.99 9.16
N ILE A 240 -12.47 0.50 9.87
CA ILE A 240 -12.49 0.44 11.34
C ILE A 240 -11.32 -0.41 11.84
N ARG A 241 -11.11 -1.59 11.24
CA ARG A 241 -10.00 -2.48 11.56
C ARG A 241 -8.64 -1.78 11.41
N ILE A 242 -8.48 -0.94 10.38
CA ILE A 242 -7.26 -0.16 10.16
C ILE A 242 -7.03 0.83 11.31
N THR A 243 -8.05 1.59 11.70
CA THR A 243 -7.91 2.49 12.86
C THR A 243 -7.66 1.73 14.16
N ALA A 244 -8.34 0.59 14.33
CA ALA A 244 -8.29 -0.23 15.53
C ALA A 244 -6.94 -0.93 15.74
N HIS A 245 -6.27 -1.36 14.66
CA HIS A 245 -5.04 -2.16 14.75
C HIS A 245 -3.91 -1.48 15.54
N SER A 246 -3.93 -0.15 15.61
CA SER A 246 -2.90 0.64 16.28
C SER A 246 -2.78 0.36 17.79
N ASP A 247 -3.87 -0.04 18.44
CA ASP A 247 -3.90 -0.37 19.88
C ASP A 247 -3.94 -1.90 20.12
N ASP A 248 -3.95 -2.73 19.08
CA ASP A 248 -4.02 -4.20 19.21
C ASP A 248 -2.60 -4.83 19.29
N PRO A 249 -2.20 -5.38 20.44
CA PRO A 249 -0.87 -5.95 20.60
C PRO A 249 -0.65 -7.21 19.74
N THR A 250 -1.72 -7.87 19.28
CA THR A 250 -1.60 -9.07 18.44
C THR A 250 -1.16 -8.76 17.01
N TRP A 251 -1.27 -7.50 16.58
CA TRP A 251 -0.99 -7.04 15.21
C TRP A 251 0.19 -6.07 15.12
N THR A 252 0.98 -5.96 16.18
CA THR A 252 2.08 -5.00 16.27
C THR A 252 3.12 -5.23 15.18
N GLY A 253 3.29 -4.22 14.31
CA GLY A 253 4.38 -4.16 13.32
C GLY A 253 4.15 -4.92 12.03
N GLY A 254 2.99 -5.55 11.82
CA GLY A 254 2.66 -6.30 10.61
C GLY A 254 1.54 -5.64 9.79
N LEU A 255 1.36 -6.13 8.57
CA LEU A 255 0.24 -5.77 7.72
C LEU A 255 -0.97 -6.68 8.00
N LEU A 256 -2.15 -6.15 7.77
CA LEU A 256 -3.42 -6.86 7.91
C LEU A 256 -3.68 -7.74 6.68
N GLU A 257 -3.66 -9.05 6.85
CA GLU A 257 -4.11 -9.97 5.79
C GLU A 257 -5.63 -9.82 5.60
N THR A 258 -6.07 -9.78 4.34
CA THR A 258 -7.49 -9.63 3.98
C THR A 258 -8.03 -10.70 3.05
N TYR A 259 -7.15 -11.46 2.41
CA TYR A 259 -7.52 -12.41 1.38
C TYR A 259 -6.75 -13.70 1.54
N HIS A 260 -7.49 -14.80 1.70
CA HIS A 260 -6.93 -16.14 1.83
C HIS A 260 -6.88 -16.82 0.46
N THR A 261 -5.67 -16.89 -0.11
CA THR A 261 -5.44 -17.38 -1.48
C THR A 261 -5.96 -18.81 -1.72
N GLN A 262 -5.77 -19.71 -0.74
CA GLN A 262 -6.08 -21.13 -0.93
C GLN A 262 -7.58 -21.41 -1.01
N ASP A 263 -8.37 -20.64 -0.26
CA ASP A 263 -9.82 -20.77 -0.23
C ASP A 263 -10.54 -19.81 -1.18
N ASP A 264 -9.79 -18.93 -1.86
CA ASP A 264 -10.32 -17.95 -2.81
C ASP A 264 -11.36 -17.01 -2.16
N LYS A 265 -11.04 -16.49 -0.96
CA LYS A 265 -11.98 -15.73 -0.13
C LYS A 265 -11.32 -14.58 0.62
N PHE A 266 -12.11 -13.53 0.85
CA PHE A 266 -11.78 -12.53 1.85
C PHE A 266 -11.98 -13.10 3.26
N ILE A 267 -10.98 -12.91 4.12
CA ILE A 267 -11.06 -13.23 5.55
C ILE A 267 -10.70 -11.97 6.32
N ILE A 268 -11.72 -11.30 6.84
CA ILE A 268 -11.53 -10.14 7.70
C ILE A 268 -11.43 -10.66 9.12
N ALA A 269 -10.24 -10.58 9.73
CA ALA A 269 -10.02 -11.06 11.08
C ALA A 269 -10.65 -10.12 12.14
N PRO A 270 -11.10 -10.65 13.29
CA PRO A 270 -11.61 -9.81 14.39
C PRO A 270 -10.55 -8.81 14.87
N CYS A 271 -10.95 -7.57 15.13
CA CYS A 271 -10.12 -6.57 15.80
C CYS A 271 -10.65 -6.25 17.19
N TYR A 272 -9.74 -5.84 18.08
CA TYR A 272 -10.10 -5.20 19.34
C TYR A 272 -9.95 -3.69 19.22
N TRP A 273 -10.78 -2.95 19.95
CA TRP A 273 -10.54 -1.52 20.18
C TRP A 273 -10.57 -1.17 21.65
N SER A 274 -9.81 -0.12 21.94
CA SER A 274 -9.68 0.44 23.26
C SER A 274 -10.78 1.48 23.54
N ARG A 275 -11.02 1.76 24.83
CA ARG A 275 -11.82 2.92 25.24
C ARG A 275 -11.26 4.24 24.69
N ARG A 276 -9.95 4.29 24.45
CA ARG A 276 -9.27 5.45 23.87
C ARG A 276 -9.72 5.65 22.42
N GLN A 277 -9.81 4.60 21.61
CA GLN A 277 -10.28 4.70 20.23
C GLN A 277 -11.74 5.15 20.14
N LEU A 278 -12.62 4.64 21.01
CA LEU A 278 -14.00 5.15 21.11
C LEU A 278 -14.05 6.64 21.47
N HIS A 279 -13.18 7.09 22.36
CA HIS A 279 -13.09 8.50 22.74
C HIS A 279 -12.54 9.37 21.60
N ILE A 280 -11.53 8.90 20.87
CA ILE A 280 -11.00 9.56 19.67
C ILE A 280 -12.13 9.69 18.65
N ALA A 281 -12.83 8.60 18.34
CA ALA A 281 -13.91 8.61 17.37
C ALA A 281 -15.01 9.61 17.72
N SER A 282 -15.47 9.59 18.98
CA SER A 282 -16.44 10.56 19.49
C SER A 282 -15.94 12.00 19.40
N THR A 283 -14.65 12.25 19.61
CA THR A 283 -14.06 13.60 19.51
C THR A 283 -14.01 14.07 18.06
N LEU A 284 -13.58 13.19 17.14
CA LEU A 284 -13.47 13.48 15.72
C LEU A 284 -14.84 13.80 15.08
N GLN A 285 -15.92 13.15 15.53
CA GLN A 285 -17.28 13.46 15.08
C GLN A 285 -17.68 14.94 15.29
N HIS A 286 -17.09 15.63 16.26
CA HIS A 286 -17.43 17.02 16.59
C HIS A 286 -16.52 18.06 15.92
N LEU A 287 -15.45 17.65 15.24
CA LEU A 287 -14.56 18.56 14.52
C LEU A 287 -15.22 19.09 13.24
N SER A 288 -14.76 20.21 12.69
CA SER A 288 -15.10 20.64 11.33
C SER A 288 -14.35 19.81 10.27
N ASP A 289 -14.76 19.89 9.01
CA ASP A 289 -14.11 19.17 7.91
C ASP A 289 -12.64 19.58 7.73
N SER A 290 -12.34 20.87 7.89
CA SER A 290 -10.96 21.38 7.88
C SER A 290 -10.13 20.86 9.05
N GLN A 291 -10.73 20.74 10.24
CA GLN A 291 -10.06 20.19 11.42
C GLN A 291 -9.82 18.69 11.27
N LEU A 292 -10.76 17.94 10.71
CA LEU A 292 -10.58 16.52 10.39
C LEU A 292 -9.42 16.33 9.42
N LEU A 293 -9.43 17.08 8.32
CA LEU A 293 -8.36 17.01 7.32
C LEU A 293 -6.99 17.31 7.94
N LEU A 294 -6.88 18.40 8.71
CA LEU A 294 -5.61 18.79 9.34
C LEU A 294 -5.14 17.82 10.44
N ASN A 295 -6.06 17.20 11.18
CA ASN A 295 -5.72 16.35 12.32
C ASN A 295 -5.51 14.88 11.94
N CYS A 296 -6.10 14.43 10.83
CA CYS A 296 -6.16 13.01 10.47
C CYS A 296 -5.40 12.67 9.18
N SER A 297 -4.99 13.65 8.37
CA SER A 297 -4.18 13.42 7.17
C SER A 297 -2.68 13.63 7.42
N THR A 298 -1.84 12.80 6.81
CA THR A 298 -0.39 13.01 6.72
C THR A 298 -0.01 14.08 5.68
N SER A 299 -0.91 14.38 4.75
CA SER A 299 -0.74 15.38 3.69
C SER A 299 -2.04 16.16 3.40
N PRO A 300 -2.47 17.07 4.29
CA PRO A 300 -3.79 17.73 4.21
C PRO A 300 -4.13 18.42 2.88
N HIS A 301 -3.12 18.90 2.15
CA HIS A 301 -3.33 19.55 0.85
C HIS A 301 -3.47 18.56 -0.30
N ALA A 302 -3.02 17.31 -0.13
CA ALA A 302 -2.92 16.31 -1.20
C ALA A 302 -4.00 15.23 -1.15
N GLU A 303 -4.86 15.23 -0.14
CA GLU A 303 -5.93 14.24 -0.01
C GLU A 303 -6.97 14.33 -1.13
N GLY A 304 -7.55 13.17 -1.46
CA GLY A 304 -8.65 13.08 -2.42
C GLY A 304 -9.92 13.77 -1.91
N PRO A 305 -10.86 14.12 -2.82
CA PRO A 305 -12.08 14.86 -2.46
C PRO A 305 -12.98 14.11 -1.47
N ASP A 306 -12.91 12.77 -1.46
CA ASP A 306 -13.74 11.92 -0.61
C ASP A 306 -13.13 11.64 0.78
N PHE A 307 -11.91 12.12 1.07
CA PHE A 307 -11.20 11.81 2.31
C PHE A 307 -12.02 12.13 3.57
N VAL A 308 -12.55 13.35 3.64
CA VAL A 308 -13.32 13.80 4.82
C VAL A 308 -14.66 13.07 4.92
N ASP A 309 -15.35 12.84 3.79
CA ASP A 309 -16.62 12.08 3.80
C ASP A 309 -16.40 10.64 4.27
N ASN A 310 -15.32 10.00 3.81
CA ASN A 310 -14.95 8.65 4.24
C ASN A 310 -14.64 8.61 5.75
N LEU A 311 -13.90 9.59 6.29
CA LEU A 311 -13.66 9.71 7.73
C LEU A 311 -14.96 9.93 8.51
N ARG A 312 -15.85 10.83 8.06
CA ARG A 312 -17.14 11.07 8.73
C ARG A 312 -18.00 9.82 8.82
N ARG A 313 -18.04 9.04 7.75
CA ARG A 313 -18.75 7.76 7.71
C ARG A 313 -18.14 6.78 8.70
N LEU A 314 -16.82 6.64 8.66
CA LEU A 314 -16.06 5.78 9.57
C LEU A 314 -16.37 6.11 11.03
N GLU A 315 -16.22 7.38 11.41
CA GLU A 315 -16.41 7.79 12.80
C GLU A 315 -17.85 7.64 13.27
N ARG A 316 -18.85 7.86 12.39
CA ARG A 316 -20.27 7.64 12.72
C ARG A 316 -20.58 6.17 12.96
N ASP A 317 -20.03 5.29 12.14
CA ASP A 317 -20.36 3.87 12.16
C ASP A 317 -19.49 3.09 13.18
N PHE A 318 -18.34 3.64 13.60
CA PHE A 318 -17.42 3.07 14.58
C PHE A 318 -18.12 2.63 15.88
N PRO A 319 -18.96 3.42 16.58
CA PRO A 319 -19.57 3.03 17.84
C PRO A 319 -20.64 1.94 17.72
N GLU A 320 -21.41 1.92 16.62
CA GLU A 320 -22.49 0.94 16.38
C GLU A 320 -21.93 -0.40 15.93
N GLU A 321 -21.01 -0.40 14.95
CA GLU A 321 -20.34 -1.63 14.51
C GLU A 321 -19.43 -2.19 15.60
N ALA A 322 -18.85 -1.32 16.43
CA ALA A 322 -18.08 -1.74 17.58
C ALA A 322 -18.94 -2.46 18.64
N THR A 323 -20.14 -1.98 18.89
CA THR A 323 -20.90 -2.46 20.06
C THR A 323 -21.86 -3.60 19.69
N ALA A 324 -22.46 -3.58 18.50
CA ALA A 324 -23.58 -4.45 18.13
C ALA A 324 -23.20 -5.65 17.23
N ARG A 325 -22.28 -5.49 16.26
CA ARG A 325 -21.99 -6.54 15.27
C ARG A 325 -21.00 -7.61 15.75
N ILE A 326 -20.20 -7.33 16.79
CA ILE A 326 -19.15 -8.28 17.22
C ILE A 326 -19.64 -9.59 17.82
N ARG A 327 -20.71 -9.55 18.60
CA ARG A 327 -21.17 -10.76 19.28
C ARG A 327 -21.98 -11.71 18.40
N GLU A 328 -22.57 -11.23 17.30
CA GLU A 328 -23.58 -11.98 16.57
C GLU A 328 -23.20 -12.30 15.10
N GLU A 329 -22.43 -11.44 14.42
CA GLU A 329 -22.08 -11.64 12.99
C GLU A 329 -20.75 -12.38 12.75
N TRP A 330 -19.82 -12.34 13.71
CA TRP A 330 -18.50 -12.99 13.59
C TRP A 330 -18.56 -14.52 13.61
N SER A 331 -19.67 -15.10 14.07
CA SER A 331 -19.93 -16.54 13.96
C SER A 331 -20.53 -16.96 12.61
N ARG A 332 -20.94 -16.01 11.74
CA ARG A 332 -21.70 -16.31 10.50
C ARG A 332 -20.95 -16.03 9.20
N ARG A 333 -20.01 -15.08 9.12
CA ARG A 333 -19.45 -14.60 7.83
C ARG A 333 -18.26 -15.40 7.29
N LEU A 334 -18.38 -16.73 7.23
CA LEU A 334 -17.54 -17.62 6.40
C LEU A 334 -18.06 -17.74 4.95
N GLU A 335 -18.98 -16.86 4.56
CA GLU A 335 -19.72 -16.97 3.31
C GLU A 335 -18.85 -16.66 2.10
N LYS A 336 -18.78 -17.66 1.21
CA LYS A 336 -18.25 -17.58 -0.16
C LYS A 336 -18.88 -16.38 -0.87
N MET A 337 -18.09 -15.60 -1.59
CA MET A 337 -18.66 -14.76 -2.63
C MET A 337 -19.20 -15.65 -3.77
N PRO A 338 -20.30 -15.26 -4.43
CA PRO A 338 -20.83 -15.94 -5.62
C PRO A 338 -19.87 -15.90 -6.81
#